data_AF-A0A349B6R5-F1
#
_entry.id   AF-A0A349B6R5-F1
#
_cell.length_a   1.000
_cell.length_b   1.000
_cell.length_c   1.000
_cell.angle_alpha   90.00
_cell.angle_beta   90.00
_cell.angle_gamma   90.00
#
_symmetry.space_group_name_H-M   'P 1'
#
loop_
_entity.id
_entity.type
_entity.pdbx_description
1 polymer ?
#
loop_
_entity_poly.entity_id
_entity_poly.type
_entity_poly.pdbx_seq_one_letter_code
_entity_poly.pdbx_strand_id
1 'polypeptide(L)'
;MVPPRARRGAPVAIFVLFFAGFVAACGSGGTGEPASLAPTTTLAGVVRAPLLEVADVSLPEAASGTPMAMRADDGELLVVYFGYTSCPDVCPMTMSDLRVAIEDLPDGLAEKVTVAMATV
;
A
#
# COMPACT_ATOMS: atom_id res chain seq x y z
N MET A 1 -7.21 69.77 -19.02
CA MET A 1 -6.25 69.05 -19.86
C MET A 1 -5.82 67.80 -19.10
N VAL A 2 -6.34 66.63 -19.46
CA VAL A 2 -6.11 65.35 -18.77
C VAL A 2 -5.48 64.38 -19.78
N PRO A 3 -4.32 63.75 -19.51
CA PRO A 3 -3.72 62.81 -20.44
C PRO A 3 -4.45 61.45 -20.43
N PRO A 4 -4.45 60.71 -21.56
CA PRO A 4 -5.12 59.42 -21.66
C PRO A 4 -4.34 58.31 -20.94
N ARG A 5 -5.08 57.45 -20.24
CA ARG A 5 -4.57 56.26 -19.54
C ARG A 5 -3.99 55.25 -20.54
N ALA A 6 -2.70 54.97 -20.41
CA ALA A 6 -1.99 53.94 -21.16
C ALA A 6 -2.57 52.53 -20.86
N ARG A 7 -2.83 51.77 -21.92
CA ARG A 7 -3.43 50.43 -21.90
C ARG A 7 -2.43 49.39 -21.35
N ARG A 8 -2.58 48.98 -20.08
CA ARG A 8 -1.79 47.95 -19.39
C ARG A 8 -2.20 46.50 -19.72
N GLY A 9 -2.54 46.21 -20.98
CA GLY A 9 -3.11 44.91 -21.38
C GLY A 9 -2.10 43.85 -21.88
N ALA A 10 -0.85 44.23 -22.15
CA ALA A 10 0.09 43.37 -22.85
C ALA A 10 0.75 42.23 -22.02
N PRO A 11 1.06 42.36 -20.71
CA PRO A 11 1.86 41.33 -20.03
C PRO A 11 1.06 40.08 -19.63
N VAL A 12 -0.28 40.17 -19.56
CA VAL A 12 -1.15 39.05 -19.13
C VAL A 12 -1.33 38.02 -20.25
N ALA A 13 -1.43 38.47 -21.51
CA ALA A 13 -1.63 37.58 -22.65
C ALA A 13 -0.42 36.66 -22.92
N ILE A 14 0.80 37.16 -22.66
CA ILE A 14 2.04 36.40 -22.87
C ILE A 14 2.19 35.30 -21.81
N PHE A 15 1.79 35.56 -20.56
CA PHE A 15 1.91 34.60 -19.47
C PHE A 15 0.93 33.41 -19.63
N VAL A 16 -0.28 33.67 -20.14
CA VAL A 16 -1.29 32.61 -20.40
C VAL A 16 -0.86 31.70 -21.55
N LEU A 17 -0.27 32.25 -22.61
CA LEU A 17 0.26 31.47 -23.74
C LEU A 17 1.43 30.57 -23.32
N PHE A 18 2.30 31.04 -22.42
CA PHE A 18 3.42 30.25 -21.92
C PHE A 18 2.97 29.09 -21.01
N PHE A 19 1.96 29.32 -20.16
CA PHE A 19 1.44 28.29 -19.24
C PHE A 19 0.68 27.19 -19.99
N ALA A 20 -0.10 27.53 -21.02
CA ALA A 20 -0.82 26.55 -21.84
C ALA A 20 0.14 25.63 -22.64
N GLY A 21 1.28 26.17 -23.09
CA GLY A 21 2.31 25.38 -23.77
C GLY A 21 2.97 24.34 -22.86
N PHE A 22 3.15 24.64 -21.57
CA PHE A 22 3.77 23.73 -20.61
C PHE A 22 2.85 22.55 -20.24
N VAL A 23 1.53 22.76 -20.18
CA VAL A 23 0.56 21.69 -19.85
C VAL A 23 0.41 20.66 -20.98
N ALA A 24 0.54 21.09 -22.25
CA ALA A 24 0.43 20.19 -23.40
C ALA A 24 1.62 19.22 -23.55
N ALA A 25 2.79 19.54 -22.96
CA ALA A 25 4.01 18.75 -23.11
C ALA A 25 4.09 17.51 -22.21
N CYS A 26 3.29 17.43 -21.13
CA CYS A 26 3.22 16.23 -20.28
C CYS A 26 2.08 15.26 -20.70
N GLY A 27 1.30 15.60 -21.72
CA GLY A 27 0.11 14.86 -22.14
C GLY A 27 0.34 13.93 -23.33
N SER A 28 1.44 13.16 -23.35
CA SER A 28 1.58 12.03 -24.29
C SER A 28 0.69 10.87 -23.82
N GLY A 29 -0.62 11.01 -24.02
CA GLY A 29 -1.60 9.96 -23.80
C GLY A 29 -1.43 8.85 -24.83
N GLY A 30 -0.69 7.81 -24.47
CA GLY A 30 -0.67 6.56 -25.22
C GLY A 30 -2.03 5.87 -25.09
N THR A 31 -2.74 5.72 -26.21
CA THR A 31 -3.89 4.84 -26.32
C THR A 31 -3.42 3.40 -26.26
N GLY A 32 -3.16 2.91 -25.05
CA GLY A 32 -3.00 1.48 -24.80
C GLY A 32 -4.37 0.83 -24.85
N GLU A 33 -4.58 -0.06 -25.82
CA GLU A 33 -5.65 -1.05 -25.77
C GLU A 33 -5.67 -1.69 -24.37
N PRO A 34 -6.85 -1.89 -23.74
CA PRO A 34 -6.90 -2.70 -22.52
C PRO A 34 -6.54 -4.14 -22.91
N ALA A 35 -5.28 -4.50 -22.72
CA ALA A 35 -4.85 -5.88 -22.75
C ALA A 35 -5.67 -6.61 -21.69
N SER A 36 -6.63 -7.40 -22.14
CA SER A 36 -7.41 -8.32 -21.32
C SER A 36 -6.46 -9.31 -20.66
N LEU A 37 -5.96 -8.95 -19.48
CA LEU A 37 -5.29 -9.85 -18.55
C LEU A 37 -6.36 -10.76 -17.95
N ALA A 38 -6.83 -11.74 -18.72
CA ALA A 38 -7.28 -12.99 -18.12
C ALA A 38 -6.01 -13.80 -17.90
N PRO A 39 -5.46 -13.88 -16.67
CA PRO A 39 -4.29 -14.68 -16.45
C PRO A 39 -4.72 -16.14 -16.49
N THR A 40 -4.42 -16.85 -17.58
CA THR A 40 -4.30 -18.32 -17.52
C THR A 40 -2.96 -18.65 -16.84
N THR A 41 -2.74 -18.12 -15.65
CA THR A 41 -1.56 -18.46 -14.84
C THR A 41 -1.87 -19.77 -14.13
N THR A 42 -1.40 -20.87 -14.71
CA THR A 42 -1.32 -22.12 -13.97
C THR A 42 -0.40 -21.87 -12.77
N LEU A 43 -0.95 -21.89 -11.56
CA LEU A 43 -0.19 -21.73 -10.32
C LEU A 43 0.88 -22.83 -10.27
N ALA A 44 2.15 -22.44 -10.29
CA ALA A 44 3.29 -23.35 -10.13
C ALA A 44 3.74 -23.31 -8.67
N GLY A 45 3.73 -24.45 -8.00
CA GLY A 45 4.12 -24.56 -6.60
C GLY A 45 4.28 -26.02 -6.17
N VAL A 46 4.76 -26.22 -4.94
CA VAL A 46 4.83 -27.53 -4.31
C VAL A 46 3.68 -27.70 -3.34
N VAL A 47 2.90 -28.76 -3.49
CA VAL A 47 1.94 -29.18 -2.46
C VAL A 47 2.74 -29.86 -1.35
N ARG A 48 2.74 -29.30 -0.14
CA ARG A 48 3.33 -29.94 1.02
C ARG A 48 2.38 -30.99 1.57
N ALA A 49 2.84 -32.24 1.55
CA ALA A 49 2.22 -33.35 2.26
C ALA A 49 3.25 -33.96 3.23
N PRO A 50 2.99 -33.98 4.55
CA PRO A 50 1.80 -33.45 5.23
C PRO A 50 1.77 -31.92 5.25
N LEU A 51 0.59 -31.35 5.55
CA LEU A 51 0.45 -29.92 5.82
C LEU A 51 1.30 -29.54 7.02
N LEU A 52 1.81 -28.30 7.02
CA LEU A 52 2.50 -27.75 8.18
C LEU A 52 1.46 -27.36 9.23
N GLU A 53 1.45 -28.07 10.36
CA GLU A 53 0.68 -27.70 11.53
C GLU A 53 1.42 -26.63 12.32
N VAL A 54 1.00 -25.37 12.18
CA VAL A 54 1.56 -24.22 12.92
C VAL A 54 0.70 -23.81 14.11
N ALA A 55 -0.44 -24.48 14.28
CA ALA A 55 -1.48 -24.08 15.20
C ALA A 55 -1.05 -24.22 16.68
N ASP A 56 -0.06 -25.07 16.96
CA ASP A 56 0.48 -25.29 18.31
C ASP A 56 1.76 -24.49 18.60
N VAL A 57 2.17 -23.61 17.67
CA VAL A 57 3.32 -22.73 17.87
C VAL A 57 2.96 -21.63 18.86
N SER A 58 3.83 -21.42 19.85
CA SER A 58 3.71 -20.32 20.81
C SER A 58 5.05 -19.62 20.98
N LEU A 59 5.01 -18.29 21.12
CA LEU A 59 6.17 -17.46 21.44
C LEU A 59 5.89 -16.67 22.73
N PRO A 60 6.94 -16.32 23.50
CA PRO A 60 6.77 -15.42 24.63
C PRO A 60 6.44 -14.00 24.15
N GLU A 61 5.43 -13.38 24.75
CA GLU A 61 5.11 -11.98 24.49
C GLU A 61 6.26 -11.08 25.00
N ALA A 62 6.68 -10.12 24.18
CA ALA A 62 7.84 -9.27 24.49
C ALA A 62 7.67 -8.43 25.78
N ALA A 63 6.44 -8.05 26.15
CA ALA A 63 6.17 -7.19 27.30
C ALA A 63 6.05 -7.97 28.61
N SER A 64 5.28 -9.06 28.63
CA SER A 64 4.98 -9.81 29.85
C SER A 64 5.79 -11.10 30.00
N GLY A 65 6.36 -11.63 28.92
CA GLY A 65 6.98 -12.96 28.87
C GLY A 65 5.98 -14.13 28.92
N THR A 66 4.68 -13.85 28.94
CA THR A 66 3.66 -14.91 28.93
C THR A 66 3.57 -15.59 27.56
N PRO A 67 3.20 -16.89 27.49
CA PRO A 67 3.05 -17.58 26.21
C PRO A 67 1.88 -17.00 25.40
N MET A 68 2.16 -16.59 24.16
CA MET A 68 1.17 -16.19 23.15
C MET A 68 1.09 -17.30 22.10
N ALA A 69 -0.12 -17.81 21.82
CA ALA A 69 -0.32 -18.79 20.74
C ALA A 69 -0.35 -18.08 19.38
N MET A 70 0.31 -18.64 18.37
CA MET A 70 0.30 -18.15 17.00
C MET A 70 -0.90 -18.71 16.23
N ARG A 71 -2.08 -18.51 16.81
CA ARG A 71 -3.37 -19.01 16.30
C ARG A 71 -4.39 -17.88 16.40
N ALA A 72 -5.20 -17.72 15.35
CA ALA A 72 -6.34 -16.80 15.35
C ALA A 72 -7.51 -17.40 16.13
N ASP A 73 -8.39 -16.55 16.63
CA ASP A 73 -9.68 -16.98 17.15
C ASP A 73 -10.60 -17.46 16.00
N ASP A 74 -11.66 -18.20 16.36
CA ASP A 74 -12.59 -18.76 15.38
C ASP A 74 -13.27 -17.64 14.57
N GLY A 75 -13.09 -17.69 13.25
CA GLY A 75 -13.65 -16.69 12.32
C GLY A 75 -12.81 -15.42 12.17
N GLU A 76 -11.62 -15.39 12.78
CA GLU A 76 -10.62 -14.33 12.63
C GLU A 76 -9.41 -14.78 11.81
N LEU A 77 -8.55 -13.82 11.47
CA LEU A 77 -7.29 -14.04 10.77
C LEU A 77 -6.15 -13.43 11.58
N LEU A 78 -5.13 -14.23 11.86
CA LEU A 78 -3.87 -13.78 12.45
C LEU A 78 -2.80 -13.68 11.37
N VAL A 79 -2.32 -12.46 11.12
CA VAL A 79 -1.15 -12.21 10.26
C VAL A 79 0.08 -12.15 11.15
N VAL A 80 0.98 -13.12 11.00
CA VAL A 80 2.26 -13.15 11.71
C VAL A 80 3.35 -12.54 10.84
N TYR A 81 3.94 -11.44 11.31
CA TYR A 81 5.04 -10.76 10.66
C TYR A 81 6.36 -11.04 11.41
N PHE A 82 7.35 -11.58 10.69
CA PHE A 82 8.69 -11.80 11.23
C PHE A 82 9.60 -10.63 10.84
N GLY A 83 10.11 -9.90 11.82
CA GLY A 83 10.96 -8.73 11.61
C GLY A 83 11.86 -8.49 12.81
N TYR A 84 12.51 -7.34 12.88
CA TYR A 84 13.28 -6.94 14.06
C TYR A 84 13.15 -5.43 14.26
N THR A 85 13.09 -5.00 15.51
CA THR A 85 12.75 -3.62 15.88
C THR A 85 13.80 -2.59 15.47
N SER A 86 15.05 -3.04 15.27
CA SER A 86 16.17 -2.20 14.84
C SER A 86 16.35 -2.12 13.32
N CYS A 87 15.42 -2.64 12.52
CA CYS A 87 15.50 -2.53 11.07
C CYS A 87 15.09 -1.12 10.62
N PRO A 88 15.99 -0.33 10.02
CA PRO A 88 15.72 1.08 9.76
C PRO A 88 14.84 1.37 8.55
N ASP A 89 14.44 0.36 7.76
CA ASP A 89 13.80 0.61 6.46
C ASP A 89 12.70 -0.42 6.11
N VAL A 90 13.09 -1.62 5.66
CA VAL A 90 12.13 -2.57 5.08
C VAL A 90 11.07 -3.08 6.07
N CYS A 91 11.40 -3.18 7.36
CA CYS A 91 10.43 -3.63 8.37
C CYS A 91 9.32 -2.61 8.63
N PRO A 92 9.61 -1.33 8.95
CA PRO A 92 8.55 -0.34 9.11
C PRO A 92 7.77 -0.09 7.82
N MET A 93 8.40 -0.22 6.65
CA MET A 93 7.71 -0.14 5.35
C MET A 93 6.69 -1.28 5.19
N THR A 94 7.09 -2.52 5.45
CA THR A 94 6.19 -3.69 5.34
C THR A 94 4.99 -3.59 6.29
N MET A 95 5.19 -3.09 7.51
CA MET A 95 4.08 -2.87 8.45
C MET A 95 3.13 -1.75 7.99
N SER A 96 3.65 -0.74 7.31
CA SER A 96 2.84 0.32 6.72
C SER A 96 2.00 -0.22 5.56
N ASP A 97 2.58 -1.05 4.70
CA ASP A 97 1.87 -1.70 3.60
C ASP A 97 0.79 -2.65 4.11
N LEU A 98 1.07 -3.42 5.17
CA LEU A 98 0.09 -4.28 5.83
C LEU A 98 -1.09 -3.49 6.40
N ARG A 99 -0.83 -2.32 7.01
CA ARG A 99 -1.89 -1.43 7.49
C ARG A 99 -2.81 -1.01 6.34
N VAL A 100 -2.25 -0.53 5.23
CA VAL A 100 -3.04 -0.09 4.07
C VAL A 100 -3.85 -1.26 3.52
N ALA A 101 -3.25 -2.45 3.40
CA ALA A 101 -3.95 -3.64 2.92
C ALA A 101 -5.15 -4.05 3.80
N ILE A 102 -5.04 -3.84 5.13
CA ILE A 102 -6.14 -4.09 6.06
C ILE A 102 -7.22 -3.00 5.94
N GLU A 103 -6.83 -1.74 5.77
CA GLU A 103 -7.75 -0.61 5.56
C GLU A 103 -8.53 -0.71 4.24
N ASP A 104 -7.94 -1.36 3.21
CA ASP A 104 -8.58 -1.60 1.92
C ASP A 104 -9.59 -2.76 1.93
N LEU A 105 -9.75 -3.47 3.06
CA LEU A 105 -10.72 -4.55 3.18
C LEU A 105 -12.18 -4.01 3.21
N PRO A 106 -13.16 -4.79 2.71
CA PRO A 106 -14.57 -4.49 2.89
C PRO A 106 -14.97 -4.28 4.36
N ASP A 107 -15.98 -3.45 4.58
CA ASP A 107 -16.53 -3.14 5.91
C ASP A 107 -16.77 -4.40 6.75
N GLY A 108 -16.31 -4.36 8.01
CA GLY A 108 -16.49 -5.46 8.97
C GLY A 108 -15.47 -6.60 8.87
N LEU A 109 -14.54 -6.56 7.90
CA LEU A 109 -13.46 -7.54 7.79
C LEU A 109 -12.15 -7.08 8.44
N ALA A 110 -11.87 -5.77 8.44
CA ALA A 110 -10.66 -5.24 9.06
C ALA A 110 -10.58 -5.57 10.56
N GLU A 111 -11.72 -5.56 11.25
CA GLU A 111 -11.84 -5.88 12.68
C GLU A 111 -11.57 -7.36 12.99
N LYS A 112 -11.58 -8.22 11.97
CA LYS A 112 -11.30 -9.66 12.10
C LYS A 112 -9.84 -10.00 11.82
N VAL A 113 -9.01 -9.01 11.50
CA VAL A 113 -7.60 -9.21 11.20
C VAL A 113 -6.75 -8.68 12.34
N THR A 114 -6.06 -9.60 13.02
CA THR A 114 -5.07 -9.27 14.04
C THR A 114 -3.67 -9.45 13.47
N VAL A 115 -2.76 -8.53 13.80
CA VAL A 115 -1.35 -8.62 13.38
C VAL A 115 -0.47 -8.87 14.60
N ALA A 116 0.34 -9.93 14.56
CA ALA A 116 1.38 -10.21 15.54
C ALA A 116 2.77 -10.02 14.92
N MET A 117 3.62 -9.23 15.57
CA MET A 117 5.04 -9.13 15.20
C MET A 117 5.87 -10.10 16.05
N ALA A 118 6.52 -11.05 15.39
CA ALA A 118 7.57 -11.87 15.98
C ALA A 118 8.94 -11.23 15.67
N THR A 119 9.68 -10.85 16.71
CA THR A 119 11.06 -10.39 16.51
C THR A 119 11.98 -11.59 16.28
N VAL A 120 12.88 -11.49 15.30
CA VAL A 120 13.93 -12.48 15.01
C VAL A 120 15.29 -12.07 15.58
#